data_AF-A0A0C3PXX6-F1
#
_entry.id   AF-A0A0C3PXX6-F1
#
_cell.length_a   1.000
_cell.length_b   1.000
_cell.length_c   1.000
_cell.angle_alpha   90.00
_cell.angle_beta   90.00
_cell.angle_gamma   90.00
#
_symmetry.space_group_name_H-M   'P 1'
#
loop_
_entity.id
_entity.type
_entity.pdbx_description
1 polymer ?
#
loop_
_entity_poly.entity_id
_entity_poly.type
_entity_poly.pdbx_seq_one_letter_code
_entity_poly.pdbx_strand_id
1 'polypeptide(L)'
;MSHGGHGHTHDGTEGPGHTHGPPQQQMMPPAPPMDPLIQAALDEQFQAVPLSVQGDARDQAVCAKHSLEVCSDCGLNFAELNVFTKLIAQSNEIAIPPPPNVVHPNRSQAVQKTKEEGNTAYKQKNWLQAINFYNMSANIAASRNPWEPSALVRDEMAIVICNRSAAFAAAEDYVSALVDADVVIQLKRPWSKGHFRKAKALMGLQRYEEARDAVMLGLQFEPDRNARL
;
A
#
# COMPACT_ATOMS: atom_id res chain seq x y z
N MET A 1 -75.73 29.50 -22.43
CA MET A 1 -75.50 28.10 -22.03
C MET A 1 -74.05 28.01 -21.58
N SER A 2 -73.76 28.35 -20.33
CA SER A 2 -73.89 27.56 -19.09
C SER A 2 -72.58 26.83 -18.77
N HIS A 3 -71.93 27.24 -17.70
CA HIS A 3 -71.33 26.46 -16.60
C HIS A 3 -70.43 27.45 -15.83
N GLY A 4 -70.64 27.79 -14.55
CA GLY A 4 -71.18 26.98 -13.46
C GLY A 4 -70.01 26.50 -12.62
N GLY A 5 -69.58 27.31 -11.64
CA GLY A 5 -68.45 27.00 -10.76
C GLY A 5 -68.76 25.91 -9.75
N HIS A 6 -67.72 25.30 -9.20
CA HIS A 6 -67.73 24.58 -7.93
C HIS A 6 -66.39 24.84 -7.24
N GLY A 7 -66.45 25.39 -6.02
CA GLY A 7 -65.31 25.49 -5.12
C GLY A 7 -65.09 24.17 -4.39
N HIS A 8 -63.85 23.89 -4.05
CA HIS A 8 -63.51 22.97 -2.97
C HIS A 8 -62.37 23.55 -2.15
N THR A 9 -62.70 23.84 -0.90
CA THR A 9 -61.83 24.15 0.22
C THR A 9 -61.06 22.89 0.62
N HIS A 10 -59.73 22.95 0.60
CA HIS A 10 -58.90 21.92 1.20
C HIS A 10 -58.47 22.34 2.60
N ASP A 11 -58.86 21.50 3.54
CA ASP A 11 -58.59 21.50 4.97
C ASP A 11 -57.07 21.45 5.23
N GLY A 12 -56.58 22.43 6.00
CA GLY A 12 -55.19 22.54 6.41
C GLY A 12 -54.93 21.64 7.61
N THR A 13 -54.39 20.45 7.35
CA THR A 13 -53.81 19.60 8.40
C THR A 13 -52.35 19.99 8.59
N GLU A 14 -52.08 20.74 9.67
CA GLU A 14 -50.73 21.01 10.17
C GLU A 14 -50.10 19.71 10.66
N GLY A 15 -49.20 19.13 9.87
CA GLY A 15 -48.26 18.11 10.36
C GLY A 15 -47.14 18.78 11.15
N PRO A 16 -46.67 18.22 12.28
CA PRO A 16 -45.54 18.79 13.01
C PRO A 16 -44.27 18.64 12.17
N GLY A 17 -43.83 19.77 11.60
CA GLY A 17 -42.53 19.88 10.94
C GLY A 17 -41.42 19.66 11.97
N HIS A 18 -40.77 18.51 11.92
CA HIS A 18 -39.52 18.27 12.64
C HIS A 18 -38.41 19.10 11.98
N THR A 19 -38.16 20.29 12.53
CA THR A 19 -36.98 21.09 12.21
C THR A 19 -35.76 20.40 12.82
N HIS A 20 -35.00 19.67 12.00
CA HIS A 20 -33.67 19.24 12.40
C HIS A 20 -32.75 20.47 12.42
N GLY A 21 -32.53 21.03 13.61
CA GLY A 21 -31.45 21.98 13.85
C GLY A 21 -30.08 21.34 13.56
N PRO A 22 -29.04 22.15 13.30
CA PRO A 22 -27.70 21.64 13.04
C PRO A 22 -27.24 20.76 14.21
N PRO A 23 -26.52 19.65 13.94
CA PRO A 23 -26.06 18.76 15.00
C PRO A 23 -25.19 19.56 15.97
N GLN A 24 -25.64 19.69 17.22
CA GLN A 24 -24.81 20.20 18.30
C GLN A 24 -23.56 19.33 18.35
N GLN A 25 -22.39 19.93 18.12
CA GLN A 25 -21.11 19.31 18.43
C GLN A 25 -21.13 18.95 19.92
N GLN A 26 -21.39 17.68 20.23
CA GLN A 26 -21.17 17.15 21.56
C GLN A 26 -19.68 17.30 21.86
N MET A 27 -19.35 18.26 22.72
CA MET A 27 -18.01 18.39 23.27
C MET A 27 -17.69 17.06 23.93
N MET A 28 -16.69 16.34 23.42
CA MET A 28 -16.23 15.11 24.07
C MET A 28 -15.86 15.47 25.52
N PRO A 29 -16.29 14.67 26.51
CA PRO A 29 -15.87 14.91 27.88
C PRO A 29 -14.33 14.89 27.93
N PRO A 30 -13.70 15.72 28.76
CA PRO A 30 -12.26 15.67 28.94
C PRO A 30 -11.87 14.24 29.30
N ALA A 31 -10.78 13.75 28.68
CA ALA A 31 -10.27 12.43 28.97
C ALA A 31 -10.10 12.29 30.50
N PRO A 32 -10.53 11.16 31.10
CA PRO A 32 -10.36 10.95 32.53
C PRO A 32 -8.87 11.09 32.90
N PRO A 33 -8.56 11.64 34.09
CA PRO A 33 -7.17 11.73 34.53
C PRO A 33 -6.55 10.33 34.53
N MET A 34 -5.35 10.22 33.97
CA MET A 34 -4.57 8.98 33.98
C MET A 34 -4.37 8.51 35.42
N ASP A 35 -4.43 7.20 35.64
CA ASP A 35 -4.15 6.61 36.95
C ASP A 35 -2.75 7.06 37.43
N PRO A 36 -2.61 7.61 38.66
CA PRO A 36 -1.33 8.07 39.18
C PRO A 36 -0.22 7.02 39.14
N LEU A 37 -0.55 5.74 39.27
CA LEU A 37 0.42 4.64 39.17
C LEU A 37 0.91 4.44 37.72
N ILE A 38 0.00 4.59 36.74
CA ILE A 38 0.36 4.53 35.31
C ILE A 38 1.21 5.74 34.94
N GLN A 39 0.84 6.94 35.41
CA GLN A 39 1.62 8.15 35.15
C GLN A 39 3.04 8.05 35.71
N ALA A 40 3.19 7.60 36.96
CA ALA A 40 4.51 7.40 37.58
C ALA A 40 5.37 6.38 36.81
N ALA A 41 4.77 5.29 36.34
CA ALA A 41 5.46 4.30 35.52
C ALA A 41 5.88 4.84 34.15
N LEU A 42 5.07 5.70 33.52
CA LEU A 42 5.42 6.37 32.26
C LEU A 42 6.59 7.33 32.45
N ASP A 43 6.57 8.13 33.51
CA ASP A 43 7.61 9.12 33.79
C ASP A 43 8.95 8.45 34.13
N GLU A 44 8.95 7.32 34.82
CA GLU A 44 10.15 6.53 35.11
C GLU A 44 10.80 5.96 33.83
N GLN A 45 9.99 5.58 32.84
CA GLN A 45 10.45 4.97 31.59
C GLN A 45 10.69 6.00 30.47
N PHE A 46 10.27 7.25 30.66
CA PHE A 46 10.39 8.29 29.64
C PHE A 46 11.85 8.70 29.44
N GLN A 47 12.34 8.56 28.20
CA GLN A 47 13.64 9.07 27.80
C GLN A 47 13.47 10.26 26.86
N ALA A 48 13.89 11.44 27.33
CA ALA A 48 13.81 12.66 26.55
C ALA A 48 14.76 12.60 25.34
N VAL A 49 14.23 12.84 24.15
CA VAL A 49 15.00 12.91 22.91
C VAL A 49 15.24 14.38 22.54
N PRO A 50 16.50 14.85 22.44
CA PRO A 50 16.79 16.25 22.14
C PRO A 50 16.61 16.54 20.64
N LEU A 51 15.38 16.90 20.26
CA LEU A 51 15.00 17.28 18.90
C LEU A 51 14.61 18.76 18.79
N SER A 52 14.71 19.30 17.59
CA SER A 52 14.16 20.59 17.19
C SER A 52 13.31 20.41 15.92
N VAL A 53 12.36 21.30 15.70
CA VAL A 53 11.47 21.26 14.54
C VAL A 53 11.76 22.47 13.66
N GLN A 54 12.01 22.21 12.38
CA GLN A 54 12.31 23.18 11.33
C GLN A 54 11.29 23.07 10.19
N GLY A 55 11.46 23.91 9.17
CA GLY A 55 10.54 24.04 8.03
C GLY A 55 9.44 25.08 8.28
N ASP A 56 8.96 25.71 7.21
CA ASP A 56 7.94 26.76 7.27
C ASP A 56 6.63 26.25 7.90
N ALA A 57 6.34 24.96 7.71
CA ALA A 57 5.17 24.27 8.27
C ALA A 57 5.48 23.49 9.56
N ARG A 58 6.70 23.60 10.12
CA ARG A 58 7.19 22.77 11.23
C ARG A 58 7.10 21.27 10.93
N ASP A 59 7.47 20.88 9.72
CA ASP A 59 7.31 19.53 9.18
C ASP A 59 8.61 18.71 9.19
N GLN A 60 9.72 19.27 9.69
CA GLN A 60 11.02 18.61 9.72
C GLN A 60 11.60 18.51 11.14
N ALA A 61 11.71 17.30 11.65
CA ALA A 61 12.45 17.01 12.88
C ALA A 61 13.95 16.86 12.60
N VAL A 62 14.76 17.50 13.45
CA VAL A 62 16.21 17.44 13.41
C VAL A 62 16.78 17.32 14.82
N CYS A 63 18.03 16.86 14.95
CA CYS A 63 18.76 16.89 16.21
C CYS A 63 18.87 18.33 16.73
N ALA A 64 18.53 18.58 17.99
CA ALA A 64 18.55 19.92 18.57
C ALA A 64 19.94 20.59 18.55
N LYS A 65 21.01 19.80 18.73
CA LYS A 65 22.38 20.30 18.81
C LYS A 65 22.97 20.64 17.44
N HIS A 66 22.75 19.76 16.46
CA HIS A 66 23.45 19.82 15.18
C HIS A 66 22.54 20.22 14.01
N SER A 67 21.22 20.31 14.23
CA SER A 67 20.24 20.60 13.16
C SER A 67 20.30 19.60 11.99
N LEU A 68 20.68 18.35 12.27
CA LEU A 68 20.76 17.28 11.28
C LEU A 68 19.58 16.32 11.42
N GLU A 69 19.02 15.91 10.29
CA GLU A 69 18.01 14.85 10.21
C GLU A 69 18.57 13.49 10.66
N VAL A 70 19.78 13.15 10.18
CA VAL A 70 20.55 11.99 10.63
C VAL A 70 21.82 12.50 11.31
N CYS A 71 21.91 12.32 12.62
CA CYS A 71 23.01 12.82 13.44
C CYS A 71 23.76 11.65 14.08
N SER A 72 24.90 11.28 13.48
CA SER A 72 25.77 10.23 14.01
C SER A 72 26.33 10.59 15.39
N ASP A 73 26.66 11.86 15.64
CA ASP A 73 27.24 12.31 16.92
C ASP A 73 26.26 12.18 18.10
N CYS A 74 24.96 12.29 17.84
CA CYS A 74 23.92 12.14 18.86
C CYS A 74 23.20 10.78 18.80
N GLY A 75 23.52 9.94 17.80
CA GLY A 75 22.81 8.69 17.56
C GLY A 75 21.33 8.87 17.20
N LEU A 76 20.95 10.01 16.62
CA LEU A 76 19.56 10.34 16.29
C LEU A 76 19.30 10.20 14.79
N ASN A 77 18.16 9.63 14.43
CA ASN A 77 17.72 9.50 13.05
C ASN A 77 16.23 9.84 12.94
N PHE A 78 15.91 10.95 12.29
CA PHE A 78 14.55 11.42 12.05
C PHE A 78 14.09 11.21 10.59
N ALA A 79 14.87 10.50 9.76
CA ALA A 79 14.58 10.35 8.34
C ALA A 79 13.19 9.72 8.08
N GLU A 80 12.86 8.64 8.78
CA GLU A 80 11.55 7.98 8.64
C GLU A 80 10.40 8.89 9.09
N LEU A 81 10.59 9.60 10.20
CA LEU A 81 9.61 10.56 10.72
C LEU A 81 9.36 11.67 9.70
N ASN A 82 10.41 12.25 9.13
CA ASN A 82 10.29 13.34 8.15
C ASN A 82 9.67 12.87 6.84
N VAL A 83 9.98 11.65 6.38
CA VAL A 83 9.31 11.03 5.22
C VAL A 83 7.82 10.88 5.50
N PHE A 84 7.46 10.39 6.68
CA PHE A 84 6.07 10.21 7.09
C PHE A 84 5.31 11.54 7.22
N THR A 85 5.92 12.55 7.85
CA THR A 85 5.33 13.89 7.98
C THR A 85 5.05 14.52 6.61
N LYS A 86 6.01 14.42 5.67
CA LYS A 86 5.81 14.89 4.29
C LYS A 86 4.68 14.17 3.58
N LEU A 87 4.57 12.85 3.79
CA LEU A 87 3.50 12.06 3.18
C LEU A 87 2.12 12.50 3.69
N ILE A 88 1.98 12.71 5.00
CA ILE A 88 0.72 13.20 5.60
C ILE A 88 0.42 14.63 5.14
N ALA A 89 1.43 15.50 5.07
CA ALA A 89 1.25 16.88 4.60
C ALA A 89 0.79 16.95 3.14
N GLN A 90 1.17 15.98 2.31
CA GLN A 90 0.72 15.88 0.91
C GLN A 90 -0.70 15.31 0.75
N SER A 91 -1.21 14.54 1.74
CA SER A 91 -2.60 14.10 1.73
C SER A 91 -3.51 15.23 2.20
N ASN A 92 -4.13 15.94 1.25
CA ASN A 92 -5.08 17.03 1.51
C ASN A 92 -6.34 16.61 2.32
N GLU A 93 -6.55 15.31 2.54
CA GLU A 93 -7.67 14.76 3.32
C GLU A 93 -7.17 14.27 4.68
N ILE A 94 -7.44 15.08 5.72
CA ILE A 94 -7.33 14.76 7.16
C ILE A 94 -5.91 14.35 7.60
N ALA A 95 -5.32 15.07 8.56
CA ALA A 95 -4.02 14.74 9.19
C ALA A 95 -3.99 13.38 9.93
N ILE A 96 -5.02 12.55 9.76
CA ILE A 96 -5.21 11.24 10.33
C ILE A 96 -5.43 10.29 9.16
N PRO A 97 -4.55 9.30 8.95
CA PRO A 97 -4.74 8.30 7.91
C PRO A 97 -6.11 7.63 8.01
N PRO A 98 -6.80 7.41 6.87
CA PRO A 98 -8.06 6.67 6.86
C PRO A 98 -7.84 5.22 7.34
N PRO A 99 -8.90 4.53 7.78
CA PRO A 99 -8.82 3.11 8.10
C PRO A 99 -8.24 2.30 6.93
N PRO A 100 -7.39 1.28 7.19
CA PRO A 100 -6.69 0.55 6.12
C PRO A 100 -7.60 -0.02 5.04
N ASN A 101 -8.85 -0.33 5.38
CA ASN A 101 -9.80 -0.94 4.45
C ASN A 101 -10.25 0.01 3.31
N VAL A 102 -9.97 1.32 3.43
CA VAL A 102 -10.31 2.31 2.42
C VAL A 102 -9.17 2.39 1.40
N VAL A 103 -9.35 1.69 0.28
CA VAL A 103 -8.40 1.68 -0.83
C VAL A 103 -8.86 2.64 -1.92
N HIS A 104 -8.02 3.59 -2.31
CA HIS A 104 -8.29 4.44 -3.46
C HIS A 104 -8.05 3.67 -4.77
N PRO A 105 -9.07 3.48 -5.63
CA PRO A 105 -8.98 2.60 -6.78
C PRO A 105 -8.02 3.10 -7.88
N ASN A 106 -7.78 4.42 -7.93
CA ASN A 106 -6.98 5.06 -8.98
C ASN A 106 -5.57 4.47 -9.10
N ARG A 107 -4.92 4.17 -7.96
CA ARG A 107 -3.57 3.59 -7.96
C ARG A 107 -3.59 2.16 -8.47
N SER A 108 -4.51 1.32 -7.98
CA SER A 108 -4.66 -0.05 -8.49
C SER A 108 -4.95 -0.06 -10.00
N GLN A 109 -5.79 0.84 -10.48
CA GLN A 109 -6.04 0.98 -11.93
C GLN A 109 -4.77 1.37 -12.70
N ALA A 110 -3.97 2.30 -12.18
CA ALA A 110 -2.70 2.67 -12.79
C ALA A 110 -1.70 1.49 -12.83
N VAL A 111 -1.57 0.74 -11.73
CA VAL A 111 -0.75 -0.49 -11.69
C VAL A 111 -1.21 -1.48 -12.77
N GLN A 112 -2.52 -1.74 -12.86
CA GLN A 112 -3.08 -2.68 -13.84
C GLN A 112 -2.83 -2.21 -15.28
N LYS A 113 -3.10 -0.93 -15.57
CA LYS A 113 -2.88 -0.34 -16.90
C LYS A 113 -1.42 -0.48 -17.35
N THR A 114 -0.47 -0.05 -16.52
CA THR A 114 0.96 -0.11 -16.87
C THR A 114 1.45 -1.56 -16.99
N LYS A 115 0.93 -2.47 -16.16
CA LYS A 115 1.20 -3.91 -16.30
C LYS A 115 0.66 -4.46 -17.63
N GLU A 116 -0.51 -4.01 -18.09
CA GLU A 116 -1.08 -4.41 -19.38
C GLU A 116 -0.30 -3.87 -20.59
N GLU A 117 0.23 -2.65 -20.50
CA GLU A 117 1.18 -2.10 -21.47
C GLU A 117 2.44 -2.98 -21.56
N GLY A 118 2.98 -3.41 -20.41
CA GLY A 118 4.07 -4.38 -20.32
C GLY A 118 3.73 -5.74 -20.94
N ASN A 119 2.52 -6.26 -20.69
CA ASN A 119 2.05 -7.51 -21.31
C ASN A 119 1.93 -7.38 -22.83
N THR A 120 1.54 -6.21 -23.33
CA THR A 120 1.42 -5.93 -24.77
C THR A 120 2.79 -5.93 -25.42
N ALA A 121 3.76 -5.21 -24.84
CA ALA A 121 5.15 -5.24 -25.30
C ALA A 121 5.76 -6.65 -25.24
N TYR A 122 5.45 -7.42 -24.19
CA TYR A 122 5.89 -8.81 -24.05
C TYR A 122 5.35 -9.69 -25.19
N LYS A 123 4.07 -9.57 -25.55
CA LYS A 123 3.48 -10.32 -26.68
C LYS A 123 4.14 -9.97 -28.02
N GLN A 124 4.58 -8.73 -28.18
CA GLN A 124 5.31 -8.25 -29.36
C GLN A 124 6.79 -8.68 -29.37
N LYS A 125 7.23 -9.45 -28.37
CA LYS A 125 8.64 -9.84 -28.16
C LYS A 125 9.59 -8.66 -27.93
N ASN A 126 9.06 -7.49 -27.58
CA ASN A 126 9.86 -6.34 -27.18
C ASN A 126 10.16 -6.44 -25.67
N TRP A 127 11.16 -7.24 -25.32
CA TRP A 127 11.47 -7.58 -23.94
C TRP A 127 11.91 -6.38 -23.11
N LEU A 128 12.79 -5.54 -23.65
CA LEU A 128 13.30 -4.35 -22.94
C LEU A 128 12.18 -3.37 -22.62
N GLN A 129 11.28 -3.12 -23.58
CA GLN A 129 10.13 -2.26 -23.35
C GLN A 129 9.17 -2.88 -22.31
N ALA A 130 8.94 -4.20 -22.37
CA ALA A 130 8.12 -4.88 -21.37
C ALA A 130 8.71 -4.76 -19.96
N ILE A 131 10.02 -4.94 -19.80
CA ILE A 131 10.73 -4.77 -18.53
C ILE A 131 10.55 -3.34 -17.99
N ASN A 132 10.69 -2.32 -18.85
CA ASN A 132 10.49 -0.92 -18.46
C ASN A 132 9.08 -0.66 -17.94
N PHE A 133 8.05 -1.17 -18.62
CA PHE A 133 6.67 -1.04 -18.14
C PHE A 133 6.44 -1.79 -16.82
N TYR A 134 6.98 -3.00 -16.65
CA TYR A 134 6.87 -3.69 -15.37
C TYR A 134 7.60 -2.96 -14.24
N ASN A 135 8.76 -2.33 -14.51
CA ASN A 135 9.44 -1.46 -13.54
C ASN A 135 8.56 -0.28 -13.12
N MET A 136 7.95 0.40 -14.09
CA MET A 136 7.02 1.50 -13.81
C MET A 136 5.83 1.03 -12.98
N SER A 137 5.22 -0.10 -13.34
CA SER A 137 4.09 -0.69 -12.61
C SER A 137 4.47 -1.06 -11.16
N ALA A 138 5.66 -1.63 -10.95
CA ALA A 138 6.19 -1.94 -9.62
C ALA A 138 6.43 -0.67 -8.78
N ASN A 139 6.97 0.39 -9.38
CA ASN A 139 7.16 1.68 -8.69
C ASN A 139 5.84 2.31 -8.26
N ILE A 140 4.80 2.22 -9.10
CA ILE A 140 3.45 2.71 -8.74
C ILE A 140 2.93 1.90 -7.54
N ALA A 141 3.06 0.58 -7.55
CA ALA A 141 2.66 -0.27 -6.43
C ALA A 141 3.43 0.05 -5.13
N ALA A 142 4.73 0.32 -5.23
CA ALA A 142 5.58 0.70 -4.09
C ALA A 142 5.26 2.09 -3.51
N SER A 143 4.71 3.00 -4.33
CA SER A 143 4.31 4.35 -3.89
C SER A 143 2.95 4.42 -3.19
N ARG A 144 2.32 3.27 -2.89
CA ARG A 144 1.08 3.21 -2.12
C ARG A 144 1.32 3.75 -0.70
N ASN A 145 0.29 4.35 -0.10
CA ASN A 145 0.47 4.94 1.21
C ASN A 145 0.66 3.83 2.27
N PRO A 146 1.51 4.03 3.30
CA PRO A 146 1.81 3.00 4.30
C PRO A 146 0.59 2.50 5.09
N TRP A 147 -0.50 3.27 5.15
CA TRP A 147 -1.74 2.88 5.80
C TRP A 147 -2.67 2.04 4.93
N GLU A 148 -2.40 1.90 3.62
CA GLU A 148 -3.16 1.00 2.75
C GLU A 148 -2.84 -0.47 3.08
N PRO A 149 -3.73 -1.43 2.75
CA PRO A 149 -3.54 -2.83 3.13
C PRO A 149 -2.25 -3.40 2.53
N SER A 150 -1.33 -3.84 3.39
CA SER A 150 -0.06 -4.43 2.96
C SER A 150 -0.25 -5.66 2.09
N ALA A 151 -1.32 -6.43 2.31
CA ALA A 151 -1.69 -7.57 1.47
C ALA A 151 -1.93 -7.18 0.01
N LEU A 152 -2.61 -6.04 -0.22
CA LEU A 152 -2.88 -5.54 -1.56
C LEU A 152 -1.59 -5.13 -2.28
N VAL A 153 -0.71 -4.39 -1.60
CA VAL A 153 0.62 -4.02 -2.13
C VAL A 153 1.40 -5.28 -2.52
N ARG A 154 1.43 -6.27 -1.61
CA ARG A 154 2.16 -7.53 -1.81
C ARG A 154 1.63 -8.33 -3.00
N ASP A 155 0.32 -8.43 -3.14
CA ASP A 155 -0.30 -9.16 -4.25
C ASP A 155 -0.06 -8.48 -5.60
N GLU A 156 -0.25 -7.16 -5.68
CA GLU A 156 0.03 -6.39 -6.90
C GLU A 156 1.51 -6.49 -7.29
N MET A 157 2.41 -6.28 -6.32
CA MET A 157 3.86 -6.37 -6.52
C MET A 157 4.28 -7.77 -6.98
N ALA A 158 3.79 -8.84 -6.33
CA ALA A 158 4.13 -10.20 -6.69
C ALA A 158 3.75 -10.52 -8.15
N ILE A 159 2.59 -10.05 -8.61
CA ILE A 159 2.14 -10.26 -9.99
C ILE A 159 3.05 -9.55 -10.99
N VAL A 160 3.38 -8.27 -10.73
CA VAL A 160 4.19 -7.45 -11.63
C VAL A 160 5.62 -7.99 -11.73
N ILE A 161 6.26 -8.28 -10.59
CA ILE A 161 7.63 -8.81 -10.55
C ILE A 161 7.69 -10.21 -11.17
N CYS A 162 6.64 -11.04 -11.01
CA CYS A 162 6.56 -12.35 -11.68
C CYS A 162 6.49 -12.24 -13.22
N ASN A 163 5.86 -11.18 -13.74
CA ASN A 163 5.86 -10.89 -15.17
C ASN A 163 7.20 -10.30 -15.64
N ARG A 164 7.84 -9.45 -14.82
CA ARG A 164 9.18 -8.93 -15.09
C ARG A 164 10.24 -10.02 -15.15
N SER A 165 10.20 -10.98 -14.21
CA SER A 165 11.02 -12.20 -14.25
C SER A 165 10.86 -12.96 -15.57
N ALA A 166 9.64 -13.05 -16.07
CA ALA A 166 9.36 -13.70 -17.36
C ALA A 166 10.01 -12.98 -18.54
N ALA A 167 9.96 -11.64 -18.53
CA ALA A 167 10.54 -10.79 -19.56
C ALA A 167 12.07 -10.85 -19.55
N PHE A 168 12.69 -10.83 -18.36
CA PHE A 168 14.14 -11.07 -18.22
C PHE A 168 14.54 -12.44 -18.76
N ALA A 169 13.83 -13.50 -18.39
CA ALA A 169 14.12 -14.84 -18.90
C ALA A 169 13.92 -14.97 -20.42
N ALA A 170 12.99 -14.19 -21.02
CA ALA A 170 12.79 -14.13 -22.47
C ALA A 170 13.87 -13.31 -23.18
N ALA A 171 14.49 -12.35 -22.47
CA ALA A 171 15.67 -11.60 -22.90
C ALA A 171 16.99 -12.32 -22.62
N GLU A 172 16.94 -13.57 -22.16
CA GLU A 172 18.10 -14.40 -21.77
C GLU A 172 18.93 -13.83 -20.59
N ASP A 173 18.40 -12.83 -19.88
CA ASP A 173 18.95 -12.35 -18.61
C ASP A 173 18.42 -13.21 -17.46
N TYR A 174 18.99 -14.40 -17.33
CA TYR A 174 18.54 -15.38 -16.33
C TYR A 174 18.92 -14.99 -14.89
N VAL A 175 19.92 -14.13 -14.70
CA VAL A 175 20.31 -13.64 -13.37
C VAL A 175 19.24 -12.70 -12.83
N SER A 176 18.84 -11.69 -13.60
CA SER A 176 17.76 -10.78 -13.20
C SER A 176 16.43 -11.53 -13.05
N ALA A 177 16.16 -12.50 -13.93
CA ALA A 177 14.97 -13.35 -13.82
C ALA A 177 14.92 -14.15 -12.51
N LEU A 178 16.07 -14.68 -12.06
CA LEU A 178 16.18 -15.43 -10.82
C LEU A 178 15.96 -14.53 -9.60
N VAL A 179 16.58 -13.34 -9.58
CA VAL A 179 16.39 -12.34 -8.52
C VAL A 179 14.91 -11.99 -8.38
N ASP A 180 14.23 -11.68 -9.49
CA ASP A 180 12.80 -11.38 -9.45
C ASP A 180 11.97 -12.57 -8.99
N ALA A 181 12.32 -13.79 -9.38
CA ALA A 181 11.60 -14.99 -8.93
C ALA A 181 11.73 -15.21 -7.42
N ASP A 182 12.91 -14.98 -6.84
CA ASP A 182 13.11 -15.05 -5.40
C ASP A 182 12.32 -13.98 -4.65
N VAL A 183 12.25 -12.76 -5.17
CA VAL A 183 11.39 -11.69 -4.63
C VAL A 183 9.92 -12.12 -4.65
N VAL A 184 9.45 -12.71 -5.75
CA VAL A 184 8.06 -13.21 -5.83
C VAL A 184 7.78 -14.28 -4.77
N ILE A 185 8.71 -15.20 -4.52
CA ILE A 185 8.57 -16.23 -3.49
C ILE A 185 8.54 -15.60 -2.08
N GLN A 186 9.33 -14.55 -1.84
CA GLN A 186 9.28 -13.81 -0.57
C GLN A 186 7.94 -13.08 -0.38
N LEU A 187 7.42 -12.46 -1.45
CA LEU A 187 6.16 -11.74 -1.42
C LEU A 187 4.96 -12.68 -1.27
N LYS A 188 4.96 -13.81 -1.98
CA LYS A 188 3.85 -14.76 -2.05
C LYS A 188 4.34 -16.20 -2.18
N ARG A 189 4.87 -16.76 -1.08
CA ARG A 189 5.44 -18.10 -1.03
C ARG A 189 4.50 -19.23 -1.51
N PRO A 190 3.21 -19.29 -1.10
CA PRO A 190 2.29 -20.34 -1.55
C PRO A 190 1.72 -20.03 -2.94
N TRP A 191 2.59 -19.70 -3.89
CA TRP A 191 2.22 -19.43 -5.28
C TRP A 191 3.17 -20.15 -6.22
N SER A 192 2.67 -21.21 -6.83
CA SER A 192 3.43 -22.09 -7.72
C SER A 192 4.10 -21.35 -8.88
N LYS A 193 3.46 -20.27 -9.39
CA LYS A 193 4.00 -19.47 -10.50
C LYS A 193 5.36 -18.85 -10.16
N GLY A 194 5.58 -18.41 -8.92
CA GLY A 194 6.87 -17.87 -8.47
C GLY A 194 7.98 -18.92 -8.53
N HIS A 195 7.69 -20.11 -8.00
CA HIS A 195 8.60 -21.27 -8.07
C HIS A 195 8.88 -21.71 -9.51
N PHE A 196 7.87 -21.69 -10.37
CA PHE A 196 8.04 -21.95 -11.80
C PHE A 196 8.98 -20.94 -12.48
N ARG A 197 8.86 -19.64 -12.17
CA ARG A 197 9.81 -18.63 -12.67
C ARG A 197 11.24 -18.90 -12.21
N LYS A 198 11.41 -19.24 -10.93
CA LYS A 198 12.72 -19.59 -10.35
C LYS A 198 13.33 -20.78 -11.08
N ALA A 199 12.58 -21.86 -11.27
CA ALA A 199 13.03 -23.02 -12.02
C ALA A 199 13.45 -22.67 -13.45
N LYS A 200 12.63 -21.88 -14.17
CA LYS A 200 12.95 -21.46 -15.55
C LYS A 200 14.24 -20.65 -15.63
N ALA A 201 14.46 -19.74 -14.68
CA ALA A 201 15.69 -18.96 -14.61
C ALA A 201 16.91 -19.85 -14.31
N LEU A 202 16.79 -20.76 -13.33
CA LEU A 202 17.84 -21.73 -12.98
C LEU A 202 18.19 -22.68 -14.14
N MET A 203 17.20 -23.10 -14.93
CA MET A 203 17.45 -23.88 -16.15
C MET A 203 18.27 -23.10 -17.18
N GLY A 204 17.97 -21.81 -17.38
CA GLY A 204 18.76 -20.93 -18.26
C GLY A 204 20.20 -20.73 -17.75
N LEU A 205 20.39 -20.75 -16.44
CA LEU A 205 21.71 -20.74 -15.77
C LEU A 205 22.38 -22.13 -15.69
N GLN A 206 21.77 -23.18 -16.26
CA GLN A 206 22.26 -24.56 -16.20
C GLN A 206 22.40 -25.14 -14.78
N ARG A 207 21.66 -24.60 -13.81
CA ARG A 207 21.61 -25.04 -12.40
C ARG A 207 20.45 -26.02 -12.20
N TYR A 208 20.55 -27.19 -12.83
CA TYR A 208 19.42 -28.12 -13.00
C TYR A 208 18.91 -28.74 -11.70
N GLU A 209 19.79 -29.05 -10.75
CA GLU A 209 19.41 -29.61 -9.44
C GLU A 209 18.51 -28.63 -8.67
N GLU A 210 18.93 -27.37 -8.59
CA GLU A 210 18.15 -26.33 -7.92
C GLU A 210 16.84 -26.03 -8.66
N ALA A 211 16.85 -26.13 -10.00
CA ALA A 211 15.64 -25.98 -10.79
C ALA A 211 14.62 -27.09 -10.46
N ARG A 212 15.07 -28.35 -10.34
CA ARG A 212 14.23 -29.47 -9.91
C ARG A 212 13.62 -29.19 -8.55
N ASP A 213 14.43 -28.77 -7.59
CA ASP A 213 13.98 -28.52 -6.22
C ASP A 213 12.95 -27.39 -6.16
N ALA A 214 13.15 -26.33 -6.94
CA ALA A 214 12.17 -25.25 -7.09
C ALA A 214 10.83 -25.75 -7.67
N VAL A 215 10.85 -26.59 -8.71
CA VAL A 215 9.62 -27.18 -9.27
C VAL A 215 8.94 -28.09 -8.24
N MET A 216 9.69 -28.94 -7.55
CA MET A 216 9.14 -29.85 -6.54
C MET A 216 8.44 -29.10 -5.41
N LEU A 217 9.03 -27.99 -4.95
CA LEU A 217 8.42 -27.13 -3.94
C LEU A 217 7.18 -26.41 -4.49
N GLY A 218 7.26 -25.86 -5.71
CA GLY A 218 6.14 -25.19 -6.36
C GLY A 218 4.91 -26.08 -6.52
N LEU A 219 5.11 -27.35 -6.86
CA LEU A 219 4.04 -28.35 -7.02
C LEU A 219 3.31 -28.66 -5.71
N GLN A 220 3.90 -28.43 -4.54
CA GLN A 220 3.22 -28.60 -3.25
C GLN A 220 2.12 -27.56 -3.03
N PHE A 221 2.15 -26.45 -3.77
CA PHE A 221 1.17 -25.35 -3.67
C PHE A 221 0.10 -25.39 -4.76
N GLU A 222 0.13 -26.38 -5.67
CA GLU A 222 -0.92 -26.55 -6.67
C GLU A 222 -2.19 -27.14 -6.03
N PRO A 223 -3.36 -26.50 -6.19
CA PRO A 223 -4.60 -26.93 -5.55
C PRO A 223 -5.02 -28.35 -5.97
N ASP A 224 -4.61 -28.81 -7.15
CA ASP A 224 -4.99 -30.09 -7.74
C ASP A 224 -4.18 -31.29 -7.20
N ARG A 225 -3.05 -31.05 -6.49
CA ARG A 225 -2.24 -32.12 -5.90
C ARG A 225 -2.91 -32.76 -4.67
N ASN A 226 -3.72 -32.00 -3.94
CA ASN A 226 -4.45 -32.48 -2.76
C ASN A 226 -5.80 -33.15 -3.09
N ALA A 227 -6.24 -33.11 -4.35
CA ALA A 227 -7.52 -33.70 -4.78
C ALA A 227 -7.39 -35.15 -5.29
N ARG A 228 -6.18 -35.74 -5.25
CA ARG A 228 -5.88 -37.08 -5.78
C ARG A 228 -5.32 -38.06 -4.73
N LEU A 229 -5.65 -37.87 -3.45
CA LEU A 229 -5.47 -38.86 -2.38
C LEU A 229 -6.84 -39.22 -1.81
#